data_AF-A0A6A6S753-F1
#
_entry.id   AF-A0A6A6S753-F1
#
_cell.length_a   1.000
_cell.length_b   1.000
_cell.length_c   1.000
_cell.angle_alpha   90.00
_cell.angle_beta   90.00
_cell.angle_gamma   90.00
#
_symmetry.space_group_name_H-M   'P 1'
#
loop_
_entity.id
_entity.type
_entity.pdbx_description
1 polymer ?
#
loop_
_entity_poly.entity_id
_entity_poly.type
_entity_poly.pdbx_seq_one_letter_code
_entity_poly.pdbx_strand_id
1 'polypeptide(L)'
;MHSRFYSFVQAFKSSRQWTPLASASSRPRISQFVCQTCRHKFSTSTIFRKIAYGSRRNFASAAKKTKETPQRRYPTDLLIYDAGDTRTTFVAFWKAVALLQFGTCVVFITPMLYKNENQPNEYIRSFQAIGVTALAAIPCAVLAYITAPFVSQIHMEIPLHVTHSLNAVRAFARNPPPTTRLRFLTLRIFPIGKATTTYVSELRALPSRRFRFANLERVAGPHWAAEQRKKSLGKKVWDLVNEPRWKFYVREGHAYTMRPGVPGVWEEIARGIGEQTNRVEAKGDEKVVSGSAKRLVKGGVVGKRPIRVAERKVPDVPIRRQTSRSSMK
;
A
#
# COMPACT_ATOMS: atom_id res chain seq x y z
N MET A 1 41.75 9.44 -21.64
CA MET A 1 40.52 9.33 -20.83
C MET A 1 39.92 10.72 -20.65
N HIS A 2 38.66 10.92 -21.04
CA HIS A 2 38.10 12.23 -21.35
C HIS A 2 37.74 13.08 -20.12
N SER A 3 38.17 14.35 -20.13
CA SER A 3 37.94 15.40 -19.11
C SER A 3 36.47 15.79 -18.88
N ARG A 4 35.51 15.20 -19.62
CA ARG A 4 34.08 15.52 -19.54
C ARG A 4 33.32 14.81 -18.43
N PHE A 5 33.94 13.87 -17.72
CA PHE A 5 33.30 13.14 -16.61
C PHE A 5 33.56 13.75 -15.22
N TYR A 6 34.54 14.67 -15.09
CA TYR A 6 34.87 15.28 -13.79
C TYR A 6 33.79 16.25 -13.29
N SER A 7 33.11 16.95 -14.20
CA SER A 7 32.03 17.90 -13.84
C SER A 7 30.80 17.21 -13.23
N PHE A 8 30.49 15.98 -13.67
CA PHE A 8 29.36 15.21 -13.10
C PHE A 8 29.65 14.65 -11.70
N VAL A 9 30.90 14.28 -11.41
CA VAL A 9 31.30 13.78 -10.09
C VAL A 9 31.34 14.91 -9.06
N GLN A 10 31.68 16.13 -9.47
CA GLN A 10 31.71 17.30 -8.58
C GLN A 10 30.30 17.79 -8.19
N ALA A 11 29.31 17.61 -9.08
CA ALA A 11 27.90 17.93 -8.81
C ALA A 11 27.25 17.00 -7.76
N PHE A 12 27.70 15.75 -7.63
CA PHE A 12 27.18 14.82 -6.62
C PHE A 12 27.84 14.96 -5.24
N LYS A 13 29.02 15.60 -5.15
CA LYS A 13 29.72 15.81 -3.87
C LYS A 13 29.27 17.08 -3.11
N SER A 14 28.62 18.05 -3.76
CA SER A 14 28.20 19.30 -3.12
C SER A 14 26.79 19.30 -2.51
N SER A 15 26.03 18.20 -2.60
CA SER A 15 24.64 18.15 -2.15
C SER A 15 24.44 17.93 -0.63
N ARG A 16 25.48 18.07 0.20
CA ARG A 16 25.43 17.77 1.64
C ARG A 16 25.40 18.98 2.59
N GLN A 17 25.23 20.21 2.10
CA GLN A 17 25.33 21.42 2.94
C GLN A 17 24.09 22.32 3.00
N TRP A 18 22.88 21.81 2.71
CA TRP A 18 21.67 22.62 2.86
C TRP A 18 20.75 22.07 3.96
N THR A 19 21.15 22.29 5.20
CA THR A 19 20.28 22.90 6.25
C THR A 19 21.15 23.32 7.44
N PRO A 20 20.98 24.57 7.89
CA PRO A 20 20.68 24.76 9.29
C PRO A 20 19.29 25.37 9.46
N LEU A 21 18.62 24.95 10.54
CA LEU A 21 17.35 25.50 10.99
C LEU A 21 17.51 27.00 11.28
N ALA A 22 16.68 27.82 10.64
CA ALA A 22 16.35 29.15 11.14
C ALA A 22 14.84 29.37 11.02
N SER A 23 14.28 29.67 12.17
CA SER A 23 12.93 30.19 12.43
C SER A 23 12.63 31.46 11.61
N ALA A 24 11.35 31.80 11.56
CA ALA A 24 10.71 32.98 10.97
C ALA A 24 10.33 32.90 9.48
N SER A 25 9.04 33.18 9.25
CA SER A 25 8.38 33.20 7.96
C SER A 25 9.09 34.10 6.94
N SER A 26 9.69 33.51 5.92
CA SER A 26 9.96 34.23 4.67
C SER A 26 9.34 33.45 3.52
N ARG A 27 8.30 34.03 2.92
CA ARG A 27 7.80 33.58 1.62
C ARG A 27 8.93 33.79 0.62
N PRO A 28 9.32 32.81 -0.21
CA PRO A 28 10.33 33.05 -1.23
C PRO A 28 9.77 34.07 -2.24
N ARG A 29 10.28 35.31 -2.20
CA ARG A 29 10.06 36.32 -3.24
C ARG A 29 10.88 35.93 -4.48
N ILE A 30 10.37 34.96 -5.24
CA ILE A 30 10.91 34.61 -6.58
C ILE A 30 10.66 35.75 -7.59
N SER A 31 10.07 36.88 -7.17
CA SER A 31 9.65 37.97 -8.06
C SER A 31 10.70 39.06 -8.32
N GLN A 32 11.95 38.94 -7.84
CA GLN A 32 12.91 40.04 -7.98
C GLN A 32 13.83 39.98 -9.20
N PHE A 33 13.93 38.84 -9.90
CA PHE A 33 14.81 38.72 -11.08
C PHE A 33 14.06 38.72 -12.43
N VAL A 34 12.74 38.90 -12.42
CA VAL A 34 11.97 39.03 -13.66
C VAL A 34 11.57 40.48 -13.83
N CYS A 35 12.19 41.15 -14.80
CA CYS A 35 11.85 42.51 -15.19
C CYS A 35 10.34 42.64 -15.41
N GLN A 36 9.72 43.69 -14.85
CA GLN A 36 8.27 43.93 -14.93
C GLN A 36 7.78 43.93 -16.39
N THR A 37 8.58 44.44 -17.32
CA THR A 37 8.26 44.44 -18.76
C THR A 37 8.35 43.05 -19.40
N CYS A 38 9.28 42.20 -18.97
CA CYS A 38 9.38 40.80 -19.43
C CYS A 38 8.19 39.95 -18.94
N ARG A 39 7.64 40.27 -17.76
CA ARG A 39 6.47 39.56 -17.19
C ARG A 39 5.20 39.69 -18.04
N HIS A 40 5.08 40.78 -18.81
CA HIS A 40 3.94 40.99 -19.72
C HIS A 40 4.06 40.22 -21.03
N LYS A 41 5.28 39.89 -21.48
CA LYS A 41 5.52 39.19 -22.76
C LYS A 41 5.52 37.66 -22.65
N PHE A 42 5.81 37.10 -21.47
CA PHE A 42 5.78 35.64 -21.24
C PHE A 42 4.40 35.08 -20.84
N SER A 43 3.34 35.89 -20.87
CA SER A 43 1.96 35.44 -20.63
C SER A 43 1.24 35.21 -21.96
N THR A 44 1.68 34.21 -22.71
CA THR A 44 1.10 33.80 -24.00
C THR A 44 -0.16 32.95 -23.78
N SER A 45 -1.26 33.62 -23.45
CA SER A 45 -2.57 33.47 -24.12
C SER A 45 -3.62 34.27 -23.35
N THR A 46 -4.48 34.97 -24.10
CA THR A 46 -5.64 35.70 -23.56
C THR A 46 -6.61 34.77 -22.83
N ILE A 47 -6.62 33.49 -23.21
CA ILE A 47 -7.43 32.42 -22.61
C ILE A 47 -6.97 32.13 -21.17
N PHE A 48 -5.67 31.95 -20.93
CA PHE A 48 -5.17 31.70 -19.58
C PHE A 48 -5.33 32.91 -18.66
N ARG A 49 -5.31 34.15 -19.19
CA ARG A 49 -5.68 35.34 -18.39
C ARG A 49 -7.12 35.32 -17.95
N LYS A 50 -8.10 35.07 -18.84
CA LYS A 50 -9.52 35.03 -18.45
C LYS A 50 -9.79 33.95 -17.40
N ILE A 51 -9.15 32.79 -17.51
CA ILE A 51 -9.23 31.70 -16.51
C ILE A 51 -8.59 32.14 -15.18
N ALA A 52 -7.42 32.77 -15.21
CA ALA A 52 -6.74 33.26 -14.01
C ALA A 52 -7.49 34.40 -13.29
N TYR A 53 -8.11 35.32 -14.04
CA TYR A 53 -8.92 36.41 -13.48
C TYR A 53 -10.27 35.93 -12.95
N GLY A 54 -10.93 34.98 -13.65
CA GLY A 54 -12.15 34.32 -13.16
C GLY A 54 -11.89 33.52 -11.88
N SER A 55 -10.79 32.76 -11.85
CA SER A 55 -10.32 32.04 -10.67
C SER A 55 -10.02 32.99 -9.50
N ARG A 56 -9.31 34.10 -9.73
CA ARG A 56 -9.03 35.09 -8.67
C ARG A 56 -10.28 35.76 -8.11
N ARG A 57 -11.28 36.08 -8.94
CA ARG A 57 -12.55 36.63 -8.43
C ARG A 57 -13.29 35.60 -7.58
N ASN A 58 -13.35 34.34 -8.01
CA ASN A 58 -13.99 33.27 -7.23
C ASN A 58 -13.25 32.99 -5.90
N PHE A 59 -11.91 32.99 -5.92
CA PHE A 59 -11.09 32.86 -4.70
C PHE A 59 -11.20 34.08 -3.77
N ALA A 60 -11.29 35.30 -4.31
CA ALA A 60 -11.45 36.52 -3.51
C ALA A 60 -12.86 36.61 -2.89
N SER A 61 -13.90 36.17 -3.60
CA SER A 61 -15.26 36.05 -3.09
C SER A 61 -15.39 34.95 -2.02
N ALA A 62 -14.72 33.82 -2.20
CA ALA A 62 -14.61 32.76 -1.19
C ALA A 62 -13.83 33.23 0.05
N ALA A 63 -12.74 33.98 -0.14
CA ALA A 63 -11.96 34.56 0.95
C ALA A 63 -12.72 35.64 1.74
N LYS A 64 -13.59 36.43 1.08
CA LYS A 64 -14.43 37.43 1.76
C LYS A 64 -15.60 36.81 2.55
N LYS A 65 -16.12 35.64 2.14
CA LYS A 65 -17.09 34.87 2.94
C LYS A 65 -16.51 34.21 4.20
N THR A 66 -15.20 34.32 4.43
CA THR A 66 -14.49 33.69 5.58
C THR A 66 -14.06 34.73 6.64
N LYS A 67 -14.65 35.94 6.63
CA LYS A 67 -14.29 37.05 7.53
C LYS A 67 -15.22 37.25 8.74
N GLU A 68 -16.20 36.38 8.94
CA GLU A 68 -16.73 36.12 10.27
C GLU A 68 -15.82 35.05 10.87
N THR A 69 -15.20 35.29 12.03
CA THR A 69 -14.32 34.29 12.68
C THR A 69 -15.09 32.99 12.87
N PRO A 70 -14.92 31.98 12.00
CA PRO A 70 -15.50 30.68 12.29
C PRO A 70 -14.67 30.19 13.47
N GLN A 71 -15.33 29.81 14.58
CA GLN A 71 -14.65 29.03 15.62
C GLN A 71 -13.79 28.00 14.89
N ARG A 72 -12.46 27.99 15.12
CA ARG A 72 -11.50 27.15 14.41
C ARG A 72 -11.85 25.68 14.66
N ARG A 73 -12.78 25.14 13.89
CA ARG A 73 -13.27 23.78 13.96
C ARG A 73 -12.51 22.96 12.92
N TYR A 74 -11.91 21.87 13.36
CA TYR A 74 -11.36 20.87 12.46
C TYR A 74 -12.48 20.25 11.62
N PRO A 75 -12.22 19.90 10.35
CA PRO A 75 -13.20 19.22 9.54
C PRO A 75 -13.52 17.84 10.12
N THR A 76 -14.77 17.39 9.96
CA THR A 76 -15.22 16.04 10.36
C THR A 76 -14.38 14.94 9.71
N ASP A 77 -13.93 15.15 8.47
CA ASP A 77 -13.01 14.24 7.76
C ASP A 77 -11.60 14.81 7.82
N LEU A 78 -10.85 14.43 8.87
CA LEU A 78 -9.56 15.00 9.18
C LEU A 78 -8.44 14.26 8.45
N LEU A 79 -7.62 14.97 7.68
CA LEU A 79 -6.37 14.41 7.14
C LEU A 79 -5.37 14.21 8.29
N ILE A 80 -4.92 12.99 8.51
CA ILE A 80 -3.99 12.65 9.60
C ILE A 80 -2.61 12.21 9.09
N TYR A 81 -2.54 11.77 7.83
CA TYR A 81 -1.32 11.30 7.20
C TYR A 81 -1.26 11.77 5.76
N ASP A 82 -0.10 12.29 5.36
CA ASP A 82 0.22 12.60 3.97
C ASP A 82 1.62 12.07 3.64
N ALA A 83 1.71 11.13 2.68
CA ALA A 83 2.97 10.58 2.20
C ALA A 83 3.82 11.62 1.44
N GLY A 84 3.22 12.74 1.04
CA GLY A 84 3.84 13.84 0.29
C GLY A 84 3.72 13.68 -1.22
N ASP A 85 3.57 14.80 -1.90
CA ASP A 85 3.29 14.84 -3.35
C ASP A 85 4.45 14.29 -4.18
N THR A 86 5.70 14.50 -3.75
CA THR A 86 6.88 14.06 -4.51
C THR A 86 6.96 12.55 -4.62
N ARG A 87 6.56 11.82 -3.58
CA ARG A 87 6.63 10.35 -3.59
C ARG A 87 5.45 9.73 -4.30
N THR A 88 4.26 10.29 -4.08
CA THR A 88 3.05 9.85 -4.77
C THR A 88 3.19 10.08 -6.27
N THR A 89 3.72 11.24 -6.70
CA THR A 89 3.99 11.54 -8.11
C THR A 89 5.11 10.67 -8.68
N PHE A 90 6.18 10.39 -7.93
CA PHE A 90 7.24 9.49 -8.38
C PHE A 90 6.70 8.06 -8.63
N VAL A 91 5.90 7.52 -7.71
CA VAL A 91 5.25 6.20 -7.88
C VAL A 91 4.27 6.23 -9.06
N ALA A 92 3.47 7.29 -9.18
CA ALA A 92 2.52 7.44 -10.29
C ALA A 92 3.24 7.54 -11.65
N PHE A 93 4.36 8.25 -11.71
CA PHE A 93 5.18 8.40 -12.91
C PHE A 93 5.74 7.05 -13.35
N TRP A 94 6.35 6.28 -12.45
CA TRP A 94 6.87 4.95 -12.78
C TRP A 94 5.77 3.99 -13.26
N LYS A 95 4.56 4.08 -12.69
CA LYS A 95 3.41 3.31 -13.16
C LYS A 95 3.00 3.70 -14.58
N ALA A 96 2.93 4.99 -14.85
CA ALA A 96 2.61 5.50 -16.18
C ALA A 96 3.66 5.05 -17.22
N VAL A 97 4.95 5.10 -16.87
CA VAL A 97 6.04 4.62 -17.74
C VAL A 97 5.93 3.11 -18.00
N ALA A 98 5.68 2.30 -16.96
CA ALA A 98 5.52 0.85 -17.13
C ALA A 98 4.31 0.49 -17.98
N LEU A 99 3.18 1.18 -17.80
CA LEU A 99 1.98 1.00 -18.62
C LEU A 99 2.20 1.45 -20.07
N LEU A 100 2.90 2.57 -20.28
CA LEU A 100 3.25 3.05 -21.61
C LEU A 100 4.19 2.07 -22.32
N GLN A 101 5.22 1.57 -21.64
CA GLN A 101 6.13 0.56 -22.17
C GLN A 101 5.38 -0.70 -22.57
N PHE A 102 4.50 -1.20 -21.70
CA PHE A 102 3.66 -2.36 -21.99
C PHE A 102 2.75 -2.10 -23.19
N GLY A 103 2.05 -0.96 -23.21
CA GLY A 103 1.19 -0.55 -24.32
C GLY A 103 1.94 -0.46 -25.65
N THR A 104 3.12 0.15 -25.67
CA THR A 104 3.95 0.25 -26.87
C THR A 104 4.41 -1.12 -27.37
N CYS A 105 4.80 -2.02 -26.46
CA CYS A 105 5.17 -3.38 -26.83
C CYS A 105 4.00 -4.12 -27.47
N VAL A 106 2.82 -4.07 -26.84
CA VAL A 106 1.61 -4.76 -27.31
C VAL A 106 1.10 -4.19 -28.64
N VAL A 107 1.09 -2.87 -28.80
CA VAL A 107 0.48 -2.18 -29.96
C VAL A 107 1.41 -2.12 -31.17
N PHE A 108 2.73 -1.98 -30.96
CA PHE A 108 3.67 -1.79 -32.08
C PHE A 108 4.58 -3.01 -32.26
N ILE A 109 5.23 -3.49 -31.20
CA ILE A 109 6.27 -4.52 -31.30
C ILE A 109 5.67 -5.89 -31.58
N THR A 110 4.63 -6.28 -30.83
CA THR A 110 3.96 -7.58 -30.98
C THR A 110 3.40 -7.79 -32.39
N PRO A 111 2.63 -6.87 -33.01
CA PRO A 111 2.14 -7.08 -34.37
C PRO A 111 3.25 -7.01 -35.42
N MET A 112 4.29 -6.20 -35.21
CA MET A 112 5.47 -6.20 -36.10
C MET A 112 6.16 -7.57 -36.10
N LEU A 113 6.31 -8.18 -34.93
CA LEU A 113 6.94 -9.49 -34.80
C LEU A 113 6.04 -10.61 -35.34
N TYR A 114 4.73 -10.53 -35.12
CA TYR A 114 3.76 -11.49 -35.65
C TYR A 114 3.62 -11.42 -37.17
N LYS A 115 3.85 -10.26 -37.80
CA LYS A 115 3.78 -10.08 -39.26
C LYS A 115 5.15 -10.15 -39.94
N ASN A 116 6.20 -10.50 -39.23
CA ASN A 116 7.54 -10.57 -39.79
C ASN A 116 7.65 -11.72 -40.80
N GLU A 117 7.93 -11.39 -42.06
CA GLU A 117 8.10 -12.34 -43.17
C GLU A 117 9.51 -12.96 -43.22
N ASN A 118 10.49 -12.37 -42.53
CA ASN A 118 11.88 -12.84 -42.53
C ASN A 118 12.06 -14.17 -41.76
N GLN A 119 11.06 -14.63 -41.01
CA GLN A 119 11.06 -15.93 -40.33
C GLN A 119 10.00 -16.85 -40.96
N PRO A 120 10.40 -17.90 -41.70
CA PRO A 120 9.46 -18.77 -42.40
C PRO A 120 8.66 -19.69 -41.45
N ASN A 121 9.15 -19.94 -40.24
CA ASN A 121 8.49 -20.81 -39.27
C ASN A 121 7.45 -20.06 -38.44
N GLU A 122 6.17 -20.31 -38.72
CA GLU A 122 5.03 -19.67 -38.05
C GLU A 122 5.01 -19.87 -36.52
N TYR A 123 5.34 -21.08 -36.05
CA TYR A 123 5.37 -21.40 -34.62
C TYR A 123 6.38 -20.53 -33.85
N ILE A 124 7.56 -20.29 -34.44
CA ILE A 124 8.63 -19.50 -33.81
C ILE A 124 8.19 -18.03 -33.73
N ARG A 125 7.55 -17.52 -34.78
CA ARG A 125 7.05 -16.15 -34.86
C ARG A 125 5.98 -15.86 -33.79
N SER A 126 4.99 -16.75 -33.68
CA SER A 126 3.92 -16.66 -32.68
C SER A 126 4.48 -16.77 -31.26
N PHE A 127 5.43 -17.68 -31.03
CA PHE A 127 6.09 -17.82 -29.74
C PHE A 127 6.88 -16.57 -29.36
N GLN A 128 7.62 -15.97 -30.30
CA GLN A 128 8.34 -14.72 -30.08
C GLN A 128 7.39 -13.56 -29.75
N ALA A 129 6.28 -13.43 -30.48
CA ALA A 129 5.28 -12.39 -30.22
C ALA A 129 4.65 -12.54 -28.82
N ILE A 130 4.30 -13.77 -28.41
CA ILE A 130 3.77 -14.05 -27.08
C ILE A 130 4.84 -13.80 -26.00
N GLY A 131 6.08 -14.24 -26.25
CA GLY A 131 7.21 -14.08 -25.33
C GLY A 131 7.53 -12.61 -25.05
N VAL A 132 7.59 -11.77 -26.09
CA VAL A 132 7.81 -10.32 -25.94
C VAL A 132 6.65 -9.67 -25.19
N THR A 133 5.41 -10.06 -25.48
CA THR A 133 4.22 -9.53 -24.80
C THR A 133 4.24 -9.89 -23.31
N ALA A 134 4.54 -11.15 -22.98
CA ALA A 134 4.65 -11.61 -21.59
C ALA A 134 5.80 -10.91 -20.86
N LEU A 135 6.97 -10.76 -21.49
CA LEU A 135 8.13 -10.08 -20.92
C LEU A 135 7.84 -8.59 -20.66
N ALA A 136 7.09 -7.94 -21.54
CA ALA A 136 6.65 -6.55 -21.35
C ALA A 136 5.65 -6.39 -20.21
N ALA A 137 4.87 -7.42 -19.88
CA ALA A 137 3.92 -7.39 -18.76
C ALA A 137 4.62 -7.49 -17.39
N ILE A 138 5.82 -8.10 -17.32
CA ILE A 138 6.54 -8.34 -16.06
C ILE A 138 6.83 -7.04 -15.29
N PRO A 139 7.45 -5.99 -15.88
CA PRO A 139 7.69 -4.74 -15.17
C PRO A 139 6.40 -4.09 -14.63
N CYS A 140 5.30 -4.16 -15.40
CA CYS A 140 4.01 -3.65 -14.98
C CYS A 140 3.45 -4.44 -13.78
N ALA A 141 3.50 -5.77 -13.84
CA ALA A 141 3.04 -6.65 -12.76
C ALA A 141 3.87 -6.50 -11.48
N VAL A 142 5.20 -6.47 -11.60
CA VAL A 142 6.12 -6.27 -10.48
C VAL A 142 5.89 -4.92 -9.83
N LEU A 143 5.78 -3.85 -10.62
CA LEU A 143 5.54 -2.52 -10.08
C LEU A 143 4.16 -2.44 -9.43
N ALA A 144 3.13 -3.02 -10.03
CA ALA A 144 1.79 -3.12 -9.44
C ALA A 144 1.82 -3.83 -8.08
N TYR A 145 2.57 -4.93 -7.97
CA TYR A 145 2.72 -5.69 -6.72
C TYR A 145 3.45 -4.90 -5.62
N ILE A 146 4.61 -4.32 -5.94
CA ILE A 146 5.45 -3.60 -4.96
C ILE A 146 4.74 -2.33 -4.48
N THR A 147 4.04 -1.64 -5.37
CA THR A 147 3.37 -0.36 -5.05
C THR A 147 1.89 -0.53 -4.69
N ALA A 148 1.36 -1.77 -4.67
CA ALA A 148 -0.01 -2.07 -4.28
C ALA A 148 -0.35 -1.62 -2.85
N PRO A 149 0.47 -1.81 -1.82
CA PRO A 149 0.08 -1.39 -0.49
C PRO A 149 0.30 0.12 -0.25
N PHE A 150 0.91 0.87 -1.17
CA PHE A 150 1.28 2.27 -0.93
C PHE A 150 0.06 3.19 -0.69
N VAL A 151 0.02 3.79 0.50
CA VAL A 151 -0.99 4.78 0.92
C VAL A 151 -0.47 6.19 0.68
N SER A 152 -1.24 7.01 -0.03
CA SER A 152 -0.91 8.42 -0.25
C SER A 152 -1.36 9.29 0.91
N GLN A 153 -2.59 9.09 1.39
CA GLN A 153 -3.24 9.92 2.41
C GLN A 153 -4.15 9.07 3.28
N ILE A 154 -4.32 9.46 4.54
CA ILE A 154 -5.26 8.83 5.46
C ILE A 154 -6.11 9.91 6.06
N HIS A 155 -7.43 9.72 5.97
CA HIS A 155 -8.39 10.57 6.66
C HIS A 155 -9.07 9.80 7.78
N MET A 156 -9.36 10.49 8.87
CA MET A 156 -10.10 9.98 10.01
C MET A 156 -11.40 10.76 10.16
N GLU A 157 -12.50 10.03 10.28
CA GLU A 157 -13.80 10.61 10.62
C GLU A 157 -13.85 10.88 12.12
N ILE A 158 -13.95 12.15 12.50
CA ILE A 158 -14.08 12.61 13.89
C ILE A 158 -15.48 13.14 14.16
N PRO A 159 -16.05 12.88 15.36
CA PRO A 159 -17.36 13.41 15.72
C PRO A 159 -17.29 14.92 16.01
N LEU A 160 -18.42 15.62 15.87
CA LEU A 160 -18.50 17.09 15.99
C LEU A 160 -17.93 17.62 17.31
N HIS A 161 -18.12 16.92 18.43
CA HIS A 161 -17.63 17.35 19.74
C HIS A 161 -16.10 17.39 19.86
N VAL A 162 -15.38 16.66 18.99
CA VAL A 162 -13.90 16.59 18.98
C VAL A 162 -13.30 17.68 18.08
N THR A 163 -14.10 18.28 17.19
CA THR A 163 -13.63 19.23 16.18
C THR A 163 -13.13 20.56 16.75
N HIS A 164 -13.41 20.86 18.02
CA HIS A 164 -13.15 22.19 18.60
C HIS A 164 -11.68 22.47 18.95
N SER A 165 -10.87 21.44 19.25
CA SER A 165 -9.48 21.65 19.65
C SER A 165 -8.56 20.50 19.27
N LEU A 166 -7.27 20.80 19.05
CA LEU A 166 -6.26 19.79 18.75
C LEU A 166 -6.07 18.81 19.92
N ASN A 167 -6.19 19.30 21.15
CA ASN A 167 -6.10 18.47 22.34
C ASN A 167 -7.25 17.46 22.41
N ALA A 168 -8.47 17.88 22.04
CA ALA A 168 -9.61 16.97 21.93
C ALA A 168 -9.38 15.92 20.83
N VAL A 169 -8.89 16.32 19.65
CA VAL A 169 -8.56 15.39 18.56
C VAL A 169 -7.50 14.38 18.99
N ARG A 170 -6.45 14.82 19.69
CA ARG A 170 -5.40 13.94 20.19
C ARG A 170 -5.92 13.01 21.29
N ALA A 171 -6.78 13.50 22.19
CA ALA A 171 -7.42 12.67 23.21
C ALA A 171 -8.30 11.59 22.59
N PHE A 172 -9.06 11.94 21.55
CA PHE A 172 -9.83 10.98 20.76
C PHE A 172 -8.94 9.97 20.03
N ALA A 173 -7.82 10.41 19.46
CA ALA A 173 -6.86 9.56 18.76
C ALA A 173 -6.14 8.55 19.66
N ARG A 174 -5.99 8.85 20.96
CA ARG A 174 -5.41 7.93 21.95
C ARG A 174 -6.30 6.73 22.24
N ASN A 175 -7.60 6.94 22.28
CA ASN A 175 -8.59 5.90 22.56
C ASN A 175 -9.74 6.01 21.54
N PRO A 176 -9.50 5.71 20.26
CA PRO A 176 -10.53 5.81 19.25
C PRO A 176 -11.60 4.75 19.51
N PRO A 177 -12.89 5.09 19.43
CA PRO A 177 -13.95 4.11 19.40
C PRO A 177 -13.71 3.06 18.30
N PRO A 178 -14.13 1.79 18.51
CA PRO A 178 -13.97 0.74 17.50
C PRO A 178 -14.73 1.03 16.19
N THR A 179 -15.72 1.92 16.25
CA THR A 179 -16.56 2.39 15.14
C THR A 179 -15.97 3.58 14.38
N THR A 180 -14.83 4.12 14.80
CA THR A 180 -14.14 5.18 14.08
C THR A 180 -13.73 4.71 12.69
N ARG A 181 -14.01 5.53 11.68
CA ARG A 181 -13.72 5.22 10.27
C ARG A 181 -12.43 5.88 9.83
N LEU A 182 -11.55 5.08 9.23
CA LEU A 182 -10.35 5.51 8.55
C LEU A 182 -10.51 5.29 7.05
N ARG A 183 -10.26 6.36 6.29
CA ARG A 183 -10.32 6.38 4.84
C ARG A 183 -8.90 6.44 4.30
N PHE A 184 -8.43 5.32 3.74
CA PHE A 184 -7.12 5.20 3.11
C PHE A 184 -7.23 5.56 1.64
N LEU A 185 -6.43 6.53 1.19
CA LEU A 185 -6.27 6.84 -0.22
C LEU A 185 -5.06 6.07 -0.75
N THR A 186 -5.29 5.23 -1.75
CA THR A 186 -4.25 4.38 -2.36
C THR A 186 -4.22 4.56 -3.87
N LEU A 187 -3.04 4.34 -4.46
CA LEU A 187 -2.84 4.42 -5.91
C LEU A 187 -3.06 3.04 -6.53
N ARG A 188 -4.04 2.89 -7.43
CA ARG A 188 -4.29 1.64 -8.17
C ARG A 188 -3.19 1.33 -9.20
N ILE A 189 -3.37 0.29 -10.02
CA ILE A 189 -2.50 -0.01 -11.17
C ILE A 189 -2.41 1.22 -12.07
N PHE A 190 -3.57 1.81 -12.40
CA PHE A 190 -3.62 3.15 -12.93
C PHE A 190 -3.36 4.18 -11.83
N PRO A 191 -2.72 5.31 -12.12
CA PRO A 191 -2.42 6.40 -11.18
C PRO A 191 -3.68 7.17 -10.72
N ILE A 192 -4.82 6.48 -10.63
CA ILE A 192 -6.08 6.98 -10.14
C ILE A 192 -6.15 6.65 -8.65
N GLY A 193 -6.30 7.69 -7.83
CA GLY A 193 -6.49 7.55 -6.39
C GLY A 193 -7.84 6.90 -6.07
N LYS A 194 -7.84 5.90 -5.21
CA LYS A 194 -9.05 5.25 -4.70
C LYS A 194 -9.06 5.27 -3.17
N ALA A 195 -10.21 5.66 -2.63
CA ALA A 195 -10.47 5.68 -1.21
C ALA A 195 -11.05 4.33 -0.75
N THR A 196 -10.42 3.71 0.25
CA THR A 196 -10.96 2.55 0.95
C THR A 196 -11.26 2.94 2.39
N THR A 197 -12.54 2.92 2.76
CA THR A 197 -12.99 3.16 4.14
C THR A 197 -12.99 1.86 4.93
N THR A 198 -12.45 1.91 6.14
CA THR A 198 -12.33 0.79 7.07
C THR A 198 -12.55 1.28 8.49
N TYR A 199 -12.96 0.38 9.38
CA TYR A 199 -13.07 0.70 10.80
C TYR A 199 -11.74 0.46 11.51
N VAL A 200 -11.44 1.26 12.54
CA VAL A 200 -10.23 1.06 13.36
C VAL A 200 -10.21 -0.36 13.94
N SER A 201 -11.37 -0.87 14.39
CA SER A 201 -11.49 -2.24 14.90
C SER A 201 -11.21 -3.34 13.88
N GLU A 202 -11.34 -3.06 12.58
CA GLU A 202 -11.05 -4.02 11.50
C GLU A 202 -9.57 -4.01 11.09
N LEU A 203 -8.75 -3.08 11.60
CA LEU A 203 -7.34 -2.98 11.25
C LEU A 203 -6.47 -3.78 12.21
N ARG A 204 -5.44 -4.41 11.65
CA ARG A 204 -4.36 -5.06 12.39
C ARG A 204 -3.01 -4.58 11.89
N ALA A 205 -2.07 -4.44 12.80
CA ALA A 205 -0.68 -4.22 12.48
C ALA A 205 -0.05 -5.54 12.04
N LEU A 206 0.83 -5.52 11.05
CA LEU A 206 1.62 -6.68 10.65
C LEU A 206 3.06 -6.47 11.09
N PRO A 207 3.71 -7.52 11.63
CA PRO A 207 5.14 -7.48 11.88
C PRO A 207 5.88 -7.34 10.54
N SER A 208 6.97 -6.59 10.57
CA SER A 208 7.87 -6.46 9.42
C SER A 208 8.52 -7.81 9.11
N ARG A 209 8.47 -8.24 7.85
CA ARG A 209 9.10 -9.47 7.35
C ARG A 209 9.86 -9.15 6.05
N ARG A 210 10.92 -9.90 5.74
CA ARG A 210 11.88 -9.60 4.65
C ARG A 210 11.28 -9.44 3.24
N PHE A 211 10.03 -9.83 3.00
CA PHE A 211 9.33 -9.67 1.71
C PHE A 211 7.90 -9.12 1.87
N ARG A 212 7.59 -8.52 3.01
CA ARG A 212 6.26 -7.98 3.30
C ARG A 212 6.33 -6.46 3.26
N PHE A 213 5.74 -5.89 2.21
CA PHE A 213 5.66 -4.44 2.01
C PHE A 213 4.47 -3.78 2.70
N ALA A 214 3.65 -4.50 3.46
CA ALA A 214 2.47 -3.95 4.13
C ALA A 214 2.64 -3.98 5.65
N ASN A 215 2.26 -2.86 6.28
CA ASN A 215 2.34 -2.65 7.73
C ASN A 215 0.98 -2.83 8.39
N LEU A 216 -0.10 -2.67 7.63
CA LEU A 216 -1.47 -2.76 8.12
C LEU A 216 -2.26 -3.73 7.23
N GLU A 217 -3.14 -4.49 7.87
CA GLU A 217 -4.08 -5.40 7.21
C GLU A 217 -5.48 -5.10 7.71
N ARG A 218 -6.42 -5.04 6.77
CA ARG A 218 -7.83 -5.06 7.05
C ARG A 218 -8.23 -6.52 7.24
N VAL A 219 -8.81 -6.84 8.40
CA VAL A 219 -9.43 -8.14 8.66
C VAL A 219 -10.93 -8.05 8.33
N ALA A 220 -11.49 -9.14 7.82
CA ALA A 220 -12.93 -9.24 7.57
C ALA A 220 -13.68 -9.17 8.92
N GLY A 221 -14.16 -7.98 9.27
CA GLY A 221 -14.93 -7.75 10.48
C GLY A 221 -16.43 -8.04 10.32
N PRO A 222 -17.19 -7.94 11.43
CA PRO A 222 -18.65 -8.06 11.39
C PRO A 222 -19.29 -6.96 10.53
N HIS A 223 -18.72 -5.75 10.52
CA HIS A 223 -19.23 -4.64 9.69
C HIS A 223 -19.01 -4.92 8.20
N TRP A 224 -17.83 -5.37 7.80
CA TRP A 224 -17.58 -5.82 6.43
C TRP A 224 -18.55 -6.94 6.00
N ALA A 225 -18.76 -7.95 6.84
CA ALA A 225 -19.70 -9.04 6.54
C ALA A 225 -21.15 -8.53 6.37
N ALA A 226 -21.58 -7.59 7.21
CA ALA A 226 -22.89 -6.96 7.10
C ALA A 226 -23.03 -6.13 5.81
N GLU A 227 -21.98 -5.39 5.41
CA GLU A 227 -21.94 -4.66 4.15
C GLU A 227 -22.00 -5.60 2.94
N GLN A 228 -21.29 -6.73 2.99
CA GLN A 228 -21.29 -7.71 1.90
C GLN A 228 -22.64 -8.41 1.72
N ARG A 229 -23.39 -8.64 2.80
CA ARG A 229 -24.74 -9.21 2.75
C ARG A 229 -25.74 -8.31 2.04
N LYS A 230 -25.59 -7.00 2.15
CA LYS A 230 -26.49 -6.01 1.51
C LYS A 230 -26.22 -5.82 0.01
N LYS A 231 -25.09 -6.28 -0.51
CA LYS A 231 -24.69 -6.05 -1.90
C LYS A 231 -25.36 -7.06 -2.83
N SER A 232 -25.92 -6.55 -3.92
CA SER A 232 -26.35 -7.36 -5.07
C SER A 232 -25.17 -8.13 -5.68
N LEU A 233 -25.44 -9.29 -6.29
CA LEU A 233 -24.44 -10.15 -6.94
C LEU A 233 -23.60 -9.38 -7.96
N GLY A 234 -24.21 -8.54 -8.80
CA GLY A 234 -23.46 -7.73 -9.78
C GLY A 234 -22.49 -6.74 -9.11
N LYS A 235 -22.88 -6.17 -7.97
CA LYS A 235 -22.02 -5.27 -7.19
C LYS A 235 -20.86 -6.03 -6.53
N LYS A 236 -21.05 -7.30 -6.14
CA LYS A 236 -19.96 -8.16 -5.63
C LYS A 236 -18.94 -8.46 -6.72
N VAL A 237 -19.39 -8.76 -7.94
CA VAL A 237 -18.49 -8.95 -9.09
C VAL A 237 -17.72 -7.66 -9.39
N TRP A 238 -18.40 -6.53 -9.42
CA TRP A 238 -17.75 -5.23 -9.62
C TRP A 238 -16.75 -4.88 -8.51
N ASP A 239 -17.04 -5.24 -7.26
CA ASP A 239 -16.12 -5.06 -6.15
C ASP A 239 -14.87 -5.95 -6.31
N LEU A 240 -15.03 -7.18 -6.77
CA LEU A 240 -13.90 -8.08 -7.05
C LEU A 240 -12.98 -7.51 -8.14
N VAL A 241 -13.56 -7.00 -9.23
CA VAL A 241 -12.82 -6.31 -10.31
C VAL A 241 -12.16 -5.02 -9.80
N ASN A 242 -12.78 -4.36 -8.83
CA ASN A 242 -12.22 -3.19 -8.18
C ASN A 242 -11.07 -3.49 -7.19
N GLU A 243 -10.70 -4.76 -7.01
CA GLU A 243 -9.63 -5.24 -6.14
C GLU A 243 -9.68 -4.57 -4.76
N PRO A 244 -10.54 -5.05 -3.83
CA PRO A 244 -10.57 -4.49 -2.49
C PRO A 244 -9.17 -4.68 -1.89
N ARG A 245 -8.52 -3.59 -1.49
CA ARG A 245 -7.21 -3.67 -0.86
C ARG A 245 -7.36 -4.04 0.61
N TRP A 246 -6.76 -5.16 0.96
CA TRP A 246 -6.72 -5.67 2.33
C TRP A 246 -5.43 -5.28 3.04
N LYS A 247 -4.43 -4.79 2.31
CA LYS A 247 -3.09 -4.52 2.82
C LYS A 247 -2.69 -3.10 2.51
N PHE A 248 -2.13 -2.43 3.51
CA PHE A 248 -1.72 -1.04 3.43
C PHE A 248 -0.30 -0.88 3.98
N TYR A 249 0.47 -0.03 3.32
CA TYR A 249 1.79 0.40 3.71
C TYR A 249 1.72 1.87 4.06
N VAL A 250 1.89 2.14 5.35
CA VAL A 250 1.98 3.49 5.87
C VAL A 250 3.37 3.63 6.46
N ARG A 251 4.13 4.60 5.95
CA ARG A 251 5.47 4.86 6.46
C ARG A 251 5.38 5.66 7.75
N GLU A 252 5.93 5.13 8.83
CA GLU A 252 5.99 5.81 10.11
C GLU A 252 7.02 6.95 10.08
N GLY A 253 6.75 8.00 10.86
CA GLY A 253 7.67 9.12 11.06
C GLY A 253 6.99 10.48 11.05
N HIS A 254 7.53 11.41 11.83
CA HIS A 254 6.96 12.74 12.05
C HIS A 254 6.81 13.56 10.76
N ALA A 255 7.66 13.36 9.76
CA ALA A 255 7.61 14.12 8.52
C ALA A 255 6.27 13.99 7.77
N TYR A 256 5.54 12.88 7.94
CA TYR A 256 4.26 12.62 7.25
C TYR A 256 3.04 13.16 7.99
N THR A 257 3.21 13.54 9.26
CA THR A 257 2.12 13.98 10.16
C THR A 257 2.17 15.48 10.44
N MET A 258 3.21 16.17 9.99
CA MET A 258 3.35 17.63 10.13
C MET A 258 2.55 18.43 9.08
N ARG A 259 2.52 17.97 7.82
CA ARG A 259 1.80 18.65 6.72
C ARG A 259 0.29 18.82 6.94
N PRO A 260 -0.43 17.85 7.55
CA PRO A 260 -1.86 17.99 7.84
C PRO A 260 -2.18 19.00 8.97
N GLY A 261 -1.18 19.48 9.71
CA GLY A 261 -1.39 20.40 10.84
C GLY A 261 -1.90 19.72 12.12
N VAL A 262 -1.88 18.38 12.18
CA VAL A 262 -2.29 17.60 13.35
C VAL A 262 -1.20 16.59 13.74
N PRO A 263 -0.10 17.06 14.33
CA PRO A 263 1.04 16.20 14.67
C PRO A 263 0.69 15.19 15.78
N GLY A 264 1.14 13.95 15.61
CA GLY A 264 1.02 12.90 16.63
C GLY A 264 -0.27 12.07 16.55
N VAL A 265 -1.27 12.49 15.77
CA VAL A 265 -2.57 11.78 15.76
C VAL A 265 -2.47 10.42 15.07
N TRP A 266 -1.74 10.33 13.97
CA TRP A 266 -1.52 9.04 13.31
C TRP A 266 -0.73 8.08 14.19
N GLU A 267 0.28 8.59 14.90
CA GLU A 267 1.14 7.79 15.79
C GLU A 267 0.35 7.19 16.94
N GLU A 268 -0.57 7.94 17.55
CA GLU A 268 -1.46 7.46 18.62
C GLU A 268 -2.42 6.37 18.09
N ILE A 269 -2.98 6.57 16.90
CA ILE A 269 -3.86 5.58 16.25
C ILE A 269 -3.09 4.31 15.88
N ALA A 270 -1.91 4.46 15.27
CA ALA A 270 -1.05 3.33 14.91
C ALA A 270 -0.64 2.53 16.14
N ARG A 271 -0.33 3.21 17.26
CA ARG A 271 -0.09 2.54 18.55
C ARG A 271 -1.32 1.78 19.03
N GLY A 272 -2.51 2.39 18.97
CA GLY A 272 -3.76 1.73 19.33
C GLY A 272 -4.05 0.47 18.50
N ILE A 273 -3.78 0.51 17.18
CA ILE A 273 -3.90 -0.65 16.29
C ILE A 273 -2.89 -1.75 16.66
N GLY A 274 -1.65 -1.37 16.99
CA GLY A 274 -0.63 -2.31 17.47
C GLY A 274 -1.04 -3.00 18.77
N GLU A 275 -1.50 -2.23 19.77
CA GLU A 275 -2.00 -2.77 21.03
C GLU A 275 -3.21 -3.70 20.82
N GLN A 276 -4.14 -3.33 19.94
CA GLN A 276 -5.27 -4.18 19.58
C GLN A 276 -4.81 -5.50 18.96
N THR A 277 -3.81 -5.45 18.09
CA THR A 277 -3.24 -6.65 17.44
C THR A 277 -2.63 -7.58 18.48
N ASN A 278 -1.78 -7.04 19.37
CA ASN A 278 -1.14 -7.81 20.44
C ASN A 278 -2.17 -8.45 21.38
N ARG A 279 -3.26 -7.74 21.72
CA ARG A 279 -4.36 -8.29 22.54
C ARG A 279 -5.08 -9.45 21.86
N VAL A 280 -5.23 -9.40 20.54
CA VAL A 280 -5.88 -10.48 19.77
C VAL A 280 -4.98 -11.69 19.64
N GLU A 281 -3.67 -11.48 19.41
CA GLU A 281 -2.68 -12.56 19.37
C GLU A 281 -2.58 -13.27 20.72
N ALA A 282 -2.46 -12.53 21.83
CA ALA A 282 -2.43 -13.10 23.18
C ALA A 282 -3.66 -13.97 23.51
N LYS A 283 -4.87 -13.50 23.15
CA LYS A 283 -6.11 -14.28 23.33
C LYS A 283 -6.19 -15.50 22.42
N GLY A 284 -5.57 -15.45 21.25
CA GLY A 284 -5.47 -16.58 20.33
C GLY A 284 -4.60 -17.68 20.93
N ASP A 285 -3.43 -17.31 21.43
CA ASP A 285 -2.48 -18.25 22.04
C ASP A 285 -3.05 -18.89 23.30
N GLU A 286 -3.73 -18.14 24.17
CA GLU A 286 -4.39 -18.67 25.37
C GLU A 286 -5.51 -19.69 25.03
N LYS A 287 -6.26 -19.46 23.94
CA LYS A 287 -7.27 -20.42 23.46
C LYS A 287 -6.65 -21.68 22.86
N VAL A 288 -5.50 -21.56 22.20
CA VAL A 288 -4.77 -22.73 21.65
C VAL A 288 -4.17 -23.57 22.79
N VAL A 289 -3.62 -22.92 23.82
CA VAL A 289 -3.07 -23.60 25.01
C VAL A 289 -4.18 -24.28 25.82
N SER A 290 -5.29 -23.58 26.09
CA SER A 290 -6.43 -24.15 26.84
C SER A 290 -7.22 -25.21 26.06
N GLY A 291 -7.32 -25.08 24.73
CA GLY A 291 -7.90 -26.10 23.85
C GLY A 291 -7.07 -27.39 23.78
N SER A 292 -5.74 -27.25 23.85
CA SER A 292 -4.82 -28.39 23.91
C SER A 292 -4.82 -29.06 25.29
N ALA A 293 -4.92 -28.28 26.37
CA ALA A 293 -5.07 -28.81 27.73
C ALA A 293 -6.42 -29.54 27.94
N LYS A 294 -7.52 -29.03 27.37
CA LYS A 294 -8.83 -29.72 27.43
C LYS A 294 -8.89 -31.02 26.62
N ARG A 295 -8.02 -31.21 25.62
CA ARG A 295 -7.90 -32.48 24.88
C ARG A 295 -7.10 -33.54 25.63
N LEU A 296 -6.23 -33.16 26.57
CA LEU A 296 -5.44 -34.11 27.37
C LEU A 296 -6.15 -34.58 28.65
N VAL A 297 -7.17 -33.87 29.13
CA VAL A 297 -7.89 -34.23 30.38
C VAL A 297 -9.19 -35.01 30.11
N LYS A 298 -9.71 -35.03 28.88
CA LYS A 298 -10.92 -35.79 28.51
C LYS A 298 -10.56 -37.08 27.78
N GLY A 299 -9.78 -37.94 28.44
CA GLY A 299 -9.34 -39.24 27.94
C GLY A 299 -9.33 -40.30 29.04
N GLY A 300 -10.38 -40.33 29.86
CA GLY A 300 -10.63 -41.40 30.82
C GLY A 300 -11.78 -42.30 30.35
N VAL A 301 -11.49 -43.60 30.28
CA VAL A 301 -12.43 -44.74 30.33
C VAL A 301 -12.98 -45.28 29.00
N VAL A 302 -12.34 -46.40 28.60
CA VAL A 302 -12.88 -47.66 28.02
C VAL A 302 -13.14 -47.75 26.51
N GLY A 303 -12.43 -48.71 25.91
CA GLY A 303 -12.75 -49.27 24.60
C GLY A 303 -11.60 -50.06 23.99
N LYS A 304 -11.24 -51.22 24.58
CA LYS A 304 -10.37 -52.21 23.91
C LYS A 304 -10.95 -52.52 22.52
N ARG A 305 -10.18 -52.32 21.46
CA ARG A 305 -10.37 -52.99 20.17
C ARG A 305 -9.05 -53.59 19.70
N PRO A 306 -9.08 -54.82 19.16
CA PRO A 306 -7.88 -55.61 18.91
C PRO A 306 -7.08 -55.05 17.74
N ILE A 307 -5.76 -55.05 17.91
CA ILE A 307 -4.78 -54.77 16.87
C ILE A 307 -4.87 -55.91 15.84
N ARG A 308 -5.42 -55.60 14.65
CA ARG A 308 -5.21 -56.44 13.47
C ARG A 308 -3.78 -56.17 12.99
N VAL A 309 -2.90 -57.11 13.28
CA VAL A 309 -1.55 -57.19 12.71
C VAL A 309 -1.70 -57.39 11.21
N ALA A 310 -1.19 -56.43 10.43
CA ALA A 310 -1.11 -56.55 8.99
C ALA A 310 -0.09 -57.65 8.65
N GLU A 311 -0.60 -58.73 8.09
CA GLU A 311 0.15 -59.88 7.60
C GLU A 311 1.07 -59.44 6.44
N ARG A 312 2.38 -59.45 6.72
CA ARG A 312 3.43 -59.13 5.76
C ARG A 312 3.72 -60.38 4.94
N LYS A 313 3.26 -60.43 3.68
CA LYS A 313 3.64 -61.47 2.72
C LYS A 313 5.16 -61.53 2.58
N VAL A 314 5.74 -62.64 3.00
CA VAL A 314 7.13 -63.03 2.79
C VAL A 314 7.19 -63.80 1.46
N PRO A 315 8.08 -63.43 0.51
CA PRO A 315 8.32 -64.25 -0.67
C PRO A 315 9.20 -65.46 -0.34
N ASP A 316 8.72 -66.64 -0.69
CA ASP A 316 9.43 -67.92 -0.57
C ASP A 316 10.71 -67.91 -1.43
N VAL A 317 11.87 -67.97 -0.77
CA VAL A 317 13.15 -68.27 -1.42
C VAL A 317 13.61 -69.64 -0.90
N PRO A 318 13.87 -70.61 -1.79
CA PRO A 318 14.23 -71.95 -1.37
C PRO A 318 15.63 -72.01 -0.72
N ILE A 319 15.63 -72.74 0.39
CA ILE A 319 16.72 -72.99 1.33
C ILE A 319 17.89 -73.68 0.64
N ARG A 320 19.06 -73.01 0.57
CA ARG A 320 20.33 -73.65 0.22
C ARG A 320 21.08 -73.98 1.52
N ARG A 321 21.07 -75.27 1.89
CA ARG A 321 21.91 -75.82 2.96
C ARG A 321 23.38 -75.61 2.58
N GLN A 322 24.12 -74.87 3.41
CA GLN A 322 25.57 -75.02 3.49
C GLN A 322 25.94 -75.39 4.92
N THR A 323 26.62 -76.53 4.99
CA THR A 323 27.07 -77.24 6.17
C THR A 323 28.15 -76.49 6.91
N SER A 324 28.13 -76.69 8.22
CA SER A 324 29.18 -76.41 9.19
C SER A 324 30.60 -76.70 8.73
N ARG A 325 31.55 -75.81 9.05
CA ARG A 325 32.73 -76.18 9.85
C ARG A 325 33.40 -74.95 10.47
N SER A 326 33.48 -74.96 11.79
CA SER A 326 34.47 -74.23 12.58
C SER A 326 35.58 -75.23 12.93
N SER A 327 36.85 -74.81 12.79
CA SER A 327 37.93 -75.13 13.74
C SER A 327 39.24 -74.50 13.29
N MET A 328 39.90 -73.85 14.26
CA MET A 328 41.33 -73.52 14.36
C MET A 328 42.25 -74.56 13.70
N LYS A 329 43.26 -74.10 12.95
CA LYS A 329 44.64 -73.82 13.42
C LYS A 329 45.41 -73.05 12.37
#